data_AF-A0A448MMF5-F1
#
_entry.id   AF-A0A448MMF5-F1
#
_cell.length_a   1.000
_cell.length_b   1.000
_cell.length_c   1.000
_cell.angle_alpha   90.00
_cell.angle_beta   90.00
_cell.angle_gamma   90.00
#
_symmetry.space_group_name_H-M   'P 1'
#
loop_
_entity.id
_entity.type
_entity.pdbx_description
1 polymer ?
#
loop_
_entity_poly.entity_id
_entity_poly.type
_entity_poly.pdbx_seq_one_letter_code
_entity_poly.pdbx_strand_id
1 'polypeptide(L)'
;MAQWRQEVAIERDLALSYVVKSENLWKVAKYNPRNTSEMLEMGLSNNEVRVRGKKILQLLAKARRVSPYDYPKRILRIADDPRYKKAIRLLQEKLMS
;
A
#
# COMPACT_ATOMS: atom_id res chain seq x y z
N MET A 1 -2.69 -4.48 -4.83
CA MET A 1 -2.38 -5.33 -3.65
C MET A 1 -3.24 -5.00 -2.43
N ALA A 2 -3.51 -3.72 -2.14
CA ALA A 2 -4.39 -3.33 -1.02
C ALA A 2 -5.78 -3.99 -1.11
N GLN A 3 -6.38 -4.04 -2.31
CA GLN A 3 -7.63 -4.74 -2.59
C GLN A 3 -7.57 -6.22 -2.15
N TRP A 4 -6.59 -6.99 -2.63
CA TRP A 4 -6.43 -8.40 -2.24
C TRP A 4 -6.31 -8.57 -0.71
N ARG A 5 -5.59 -7.67 -0.03
CA ARG A 5 -5.48 -7.72 1.44
C ARG A 5 -6.84 -7.54 2.10
N GLN A 6 -7.66 -6.62 1.59
CA GLN A 6 -9.01 -6.35 2.07
C GLN A 6 -9.96 -7.53 1.82
N GLU A 7 -9.94 -8.10 0.61
CA GLU A 7 -10.75 -9.27 0.26
C GLU A 7 -10.45 -10.46 1.20
N VAL A 8 -9.18 -10.76 1.43
CA VAL A 8 -8.78 -11.85 2.34
C VAL A 8 -9.17 -11.56 3.80
N ALA A 9 -9.07 -10.31 4.24
CA ALA A 9 -9.48 -9.91 5.58
C ALA A 9 -10.98 -10.14 5.80
N ILE A 10 -11.81 -9.79 4.80
CA ILE A 10 -13.26 -10.01 4.84
C ILE A 10 -13.57 -11.51 4.80
N GLU A 11 -12.98 -12.25 3.85
CA GLU A 11 -13.21 -13.70 3.68
C GLU A 11 -12.87 -14.50 4.94
N ARG A 12 -11.85 -14.08 5.68
CA ARG A 12 -11.31 -14.79 6.83
C ARG A 12 -11.74 -14.23 8.17
N ASP A 13 -12.50 -13.14 8.18
CA ASP A 13 -12.83 -12.35 9.37
C ASP A 13 -11.58 -11.99 10.20
N LEU A 14 -10.58 -11.39 9.53
CA LEU A 14 -9.29 -11.03 10.12
C LEU A 14 -9.02 -9.53 10.01
N ALA A 15 -8.34 -8.98 11.01
CA ALA A 15 -7.76 -7.65 10.85
C ALA A 15 -6.70 -7.64 9.74
N LEU A 16 -6.58 -6.52 9.01
CA LEU A 16 -5.67 -6.38 7.87
C LEU A 16 -4.20 -6.70 8.22
N SER A 17 -3.77 -6.41 9.44
CA SER A 17 -2.43 -6.69 9.96
C SER A 17 -2.12 -8.18 10.04
N TYR A 18 -3.12 -9.03 10.28
CA TYR A 18 -2.98 -10.49 10.28
C TYR A 18 -2.95 -11.09 8.87
N VAL A 19 -3.41 -10.34 7.86
CA VAL A 19 -3.25 -10.74 6.46
C VAL A 19 -1.84 -10.40 5.97
N VAL A 20 -1.48 -9.11 6.00
CA VAL A 20 -0.13 -8.58 5.73
C VAL A 20 -0.01 -7.24 6.44
N LYS A 21 1.06 -7.07 7.24
CA LYS A 21 1.37 -5.80 7.91
C LYS A 21 1.47 -4.65 6.89
N SER A 22 0.91 -3.49 7.23
CA SER A 22 0.89 -2.33 6.32
C SER A 22 2.29 -1.90 5.87
N GLU A 23 3.27 -1.95 6.78
CA GLU A 23 4.67 -1.66 6.46
C GLU A 23 5.24 -2.63 5.42
N ASN A 24 5.04 -3.94 5.63
CA ASN A 24 5.50 -4.97 4.70
C ASN A 24 4.83 -4.84 3.33
N LEU A 25 3.52 -4.57 3.31
CA LEU A 25 2.76 -4.34 2.08
C LEU A 25 3.32 -3.15 1.28
N TRP A 26 3.66 -2.06 1.97
CA TRP A 26 4.28 -0.89 1.34
C TRP A 26 5.69 -1.19 0.85
N LYS A 27 6.51 -1.88 1.65
CA LYS A 27 7.87 -2.29 1.26
C LYS A 27 7.85 -3.12 -0.02
N VAL A 28 7.03 -4.18 -0.08
CA VAL A 28 6.95 -5.02 -1.29
C VAL A 28 6.41 -4.27 -2.50
N ALA A 29 5.50 -3.30 -2.31
CA ALA A 29 5.04 -2.45 -3.40
C ALA A 29 6.14 -1.51 -3.93
N LYS A 30 6.92 -0.92 -3.02
CA LYS A 30 7.98 0.04 -3.34
C LYS A 30 9.21 -0.62 -3.96
N TYR A 31 9.70 -1.68 -3.34
CA TYR A 31 10.94 -2.36 -3.75
C TYR A 31 10.72 -3.47 -4.77
N ASN A 32 9.49 -3.95 -4.92
CA ASN A 32 9.08 -4.86 -5.99
C ASN A 32 9.95 -6.13 -6.10
N PRO A 33 9.99 -6.98 -5.05
CA PRO A 33 10.81 -8.18 -5.03
C PRO A 33 10.44 -9.19 -6.13
N ARG A 34 11.41 -10.00 -6.53
CA ARG A 34 11.30 -11.05 -7.57
C ARG A 34 11.18 -12.45 -7.00
N ASN A 35 11.65 -12.69 -5.79
CA ASN A 35 11.62 -13.99 -5.12
C ASN A 35 11.38 -13.84 -3.61
N THR A 36 11.23 -14.97 -2.92
CA THR A 36 11.00 -15.01 -1.47
C THR A 36 12.23 -14.66 -0.64
N SER A 37 13.44 -14.88 -1.17
CA SER A 37 14.69 -14.53 -0.48
C SER A 37 14.82 -13.01 -0.33
N GLU A 38 14.55 -12.25 -1.39
CA GLU A 38 14.50 -10.78 -1.36
C GLU A 38 13.45 -10.28 -0.34
N MET A 39 12.32 -10.99 -0.19
CA MET A 39 11.33 -10.63 0.84
C MET A 39 11.88 -10.80 2.27
N LEU A 40 12.64 -11.85 2.52
CA LEU A 40 13.28 -12.08 3.82
C LEU A 40 14.36 -11.02 4.10
N GLU A 41 15.17 -10.69 3.10
CA GLU A 41 16.19 -9.61 3.19
C GLU A 41 15.55 -8.24 3.48
N MET A 42 14.34 -8.00 2.99
CA MET A 42 13.55 -6.80 3.28
C MET A 42 12.95 -6.78 4.70
N GLY A 43 13.13 -7.85 5.48
CA GLY A 43 12.66 -7.96 6.86
C GLY A 43 11.25 -8.52 7.01
N LEU A 44 10.68 -9.16 5.98
CA LEU A 44 9.45 -9.92 6.17
C LEU A 44 9.74 -11.19 6.99
N SER A 45 8.82 -11.55 7.88
CA SER A 45 9.00 -12.75 8.69
C SER A 45 8.91 -14.03 7.83
N ASN A 46 9.63 -15.07 8.23
CA ASN A 46 9.55 -16.39 7.59
C ASN A 46 8.10 -16.90 7.48
N ASN A 47 7.28 -16.66 8.51
CA ASN A 47 5.87 -17.06 8.49
C ASN A 47 5.05 -16.30 7.44
N GLU A 48 5.21 -14.98 7.33
CA GLU A 48 4.54 -14.17 6.31
C GLU A 48 4.95 -14.61 4.89
N VAL A 49 6.25 -14.81 4.66
CA VAL A 49 6.77 -15.25 3.36
C VAL A 49 6.25 -16.64 3.01
N ARG A 50 6.23 -17.56 3.97
CA ARG A 50 5.70 -18.93 3.79
C ARG A 50 4.21 -18.93 3.42
N VAL A 51 3.39 -18.18 4.15
CA VAL A 51 1.92 -18.21 3.99
C VAL A 51 1.47 -17.35 2.81
N ARG A 52 2.11 -16.21 2.56
CA ARG A 52 1.62 -15.18 1.63
C ARG A 52 2.60 -14.80 0.52
N GLY A 53 3.89 -15.14 0.64
CA GLY A 53 4.94 -14.73 -0.30
C GLY A 53 4.63 -15.09 -1.75
N LYS A 54 4.16 -16.32 -2.02
CA LYS A 54 3.74 -16.75 -3.36
C LYS A 54 2.65 -15.85 -3.95
N LYS A 55 1.64 -15.49 -3.16
CA LYS A 55 0.53 -14.63 -3.61
C LYS A 55 1.00 -13.20 -3.86
N ILE A 56 1.88 -12.67 -3.00
CA ILE A 56 2.50 -11.36 -3.20
C ILE A 56 3.28 -11.34 -4.51
N LEU A 57 4.14 -12.34 -4.77
CA LEU A 57 4.90 -12.44 -6.02
C LEU A 57 3.98 -12.50 -7.25
N GLN A 58 2.88 -13.25 -7.18
CA GLN A 58 1.89 -13.30 -8.27
C GLN A 58 1.25 -11.93 -8.52
N LEU A 59 0.90 -11.19 -7.47
CA LEU A 59 0.32 -9.85 -7.61
C LEU A 59 1.33 -8.85 -8.17
N LEU A 60 2.59 -8.92 -7.75
CA LEU A 60 3.67 -8.09 -8.32
C LEU A 60 3.91 -8.44 -9.78
N ALA A 61 3.91 -9.72 -10.15
CA ALA A 61 4.03 -10.14 -11.55
C ALA A 61 2.88 -9.61 -12.42
N LYS A 62 1.63 -9.63 -11.91
CA LYS A 62 0.49 -9.01 -12.59
C LYS A 62 0.67 -7.50 -12.75
N ALA A 63 1.09 -6.82 -11.68
CA ALA A 63 1.30 -5.37 -11.69
C ALA A 63 2.37 -4.94 -12.71
N ARG A 64 3.44 -5.73 -12.90
CA ARG A 64 4.49 -5.45 -13.89
C ARG A 64 4.03 -5.52 -15.35
N ARG A 65 2.89 -6.14 -15.61
CA ARG A 65 2.31 -6.26 -16.96
C ARG A 65 1.34 -5.13 -17.28
N VAL A 66 1.00 -4.29 -16.30
CA VAL A 66 0.11 -3.14 -16.50
C VAL A 66 0.87 -2.10 -17.30
N SER A 67 0.24 -1.58 -18.36
CA SER A 67 0.84 -0.53 -19.17
C SER A 67 0.98 0.76 -18.36
N PRO A 68 2.03 1.56 -18.57
CA PRO A 68 2.15 2.87 -17.95
C PRO A 68 0.96 3.80 -18.22
N TYR A 69 0.25 3.60 -19.33
CA TYR A 69 -0.98 4.33 -19.68
C TYR A 69 -2.19 3.96 -18.80
N ASP A 70 -2.18 2.77 -18.20
CA ASP A 70 -3.24 2.28 -17.31
C ASP A 70 -2.93 2.54 -15.84
N TYR A 71 -1.85 3.27 -15.54
CA TYR A 71 -1.51 3.60 -14.16
C TYR A 71 -2.53 4.57 -13.55
N PRO A 72 -2.90 4.38 -12.28
CA PRO A 72 -3.74 5.33 -11.59
C PRO A 72 -3.04 6.69 -11.52
N LYS A 73 -3.84 7.77 -11.52
CA LYS A 73 -3.34 9.12 -11.32
C LYS A 73 -2.50 9.17 -10.05
N ARG A 74 -1.35 9.86 -10.13
CA ARG A 74 -0.48 10.05 -8.96
C ARG A 74 -1.26 10.75 -7.85
N ILE A 75 -1.13 10.25 -6.64
CA ILE A 75 -1.70 10.87 -5.46
C ILE A 75 -0.89 12.15 -5.18
N LEU A 76 -1.55 13.30 -5.28
CA LEU A 76 -0.98 14.58 -4.89
C LEU A 76 -1.18 14.78 -3.39
N ARG A 77 -0.11 15.04 -2.67
CA ARG A 77 -0.18 15.33 -1.25
C ARG A 77 -0.74 16.75 -1.09
N ILE A 78 -1.90 16.84 -0.43
CA ILE A 78 -2.63 18.11 -0.27
C ILE A 78 -1.76 19.19 0.41
N ALA A 79 -0.92 18.79 1.36
CA ALA A 79 -0.02 19.72 2.06
C ALA A 79 1.04 20.38 1.16
N ASP A 80 1.30 19.81 -0.02
CA ASP A 80 2.25 20.36 -0.99
C ASP A 80 1.54 21.33 -1.97
N ASP A 81 0.21 21.47 -1.90
CA ASP A 81 -0.54 22.49 -2.62
C ASP A 81 -0.27 23.88 -1.97
N PRO A 82 0.24 24.87 -2.71
CA PRO A 82 0.49 26.21 -2.18
C PRO A 82 -0.73 26.86 -1.53
N ARG A 83 -1.94 26.47 -1.94
CA ARG A 83 -3.21 26.99 -1.43
C ARG A 83 -3.62 26.34 -0.11
N TYR A 84 -3.04 25.20 0.26
CA TYR A 84 -3.44 24.42 1.42
C TYR A 84 -3.40 25.22 2.72
N LYS A 85 -2.27 25.89 3.01
CA LYS A 85 -2.12 26.68 4.24
C LYS A 85 -3.14 27.82 4.32
N LYS A 86 -3.38 28.50 3.19
CA LYS A 86 -4.36 29.60 3.11
C LYS A 86 -5.78 29.07 3.33
N ALA A 87 -6.14 27.97 2.67
CA ALA A 87 -7.46 27.36 2.79
C ALA A 87 -7.76 26.87 4.22
N ILE A 88 -6.81 26.19 4.88
CA ILE A 88 -6.96 25.75 6.27
C ILE A 88 -7.14 26.93 7.23
N ARG A 89 -6.35 28.00 7.06
CA ARG A 89 -6.47 29.21 7.89
C ARG A 89 -7.87 29.84 7.75
N LEU A 90 -8.37 29.99 6.53
CA LEU A 90 -9.71 30.55 6.28
C LEU A 90 -10.82 29.67 6.89
N LEU A 91 -10.66 28.35 6.85
CA LEU A 91 -11.60 27.42 7.48
C LEU A 91 -11.60 27.54 9.02
N GLN A 92 -10.42 27.71 9.63
CA GLN A 92 -10.28 27.92 11.07
C GLN A 92 -10.90 29.26 11.51
N GLU A 93 -10.65 30.34 10.77
CA GLU A 93 -11.23 31.67 11.04
C GLU A 93 -12.76 31.63 10.99
N LYS A 94 -13.35 30.92 10.01
CA LYS A 94 -14.81 30.75 9.90
C LYS A 94 -15.42 29.88 11.00
N LEU A 95 -14.65 28.98 11.61
CA LEU A 95 -15.12 28.12 12.70
C LEU A 95 -15.13 28.86 14.05
N MET A 96 -14.35 29.93 14.15
CA MET A 96 -14.22 30.76 15.35
C MET A 96 -15.13 32.01 15.32
N SER A 97 -15.84 32.24 14.21
CA SER A 97 -16.85 33.29 14.04
C SER A 97 -18.26 32.73 14.22
#